data_AF-A0A1Q3CF00-F1
#
_entry.id   AF-A0A1Q3CF00-F1
#
_cell.length_a   1.000
_cell.length_b   1.000
_cell.length_c   1.000
_cell.angle_alpha   90.00
_cell.angle_beta   90.00
_cell.angle_gamma   90.00
#
_symmetry.space_group_name_H-M   'P 1'
#
loop_
_entity.id
_entity.type
_entity.pdbx_description
1 polymer ?
#
loop_
_entity_poly.entity_id
_entity_poly.type
_entity_poly.pdbx_seq_one_letter_code
_entity_poly.pdbx_strand_id
1 'polypeptide(L)' 'MDLILMHPPYLIALACLYIATVCRENDAIASFEELQVDMNVVKNISMEILDFYKNHRLITDERINMSFNKLVFKP' A
#
# COMPACT_ATOMS: atom_id res chain seq x y z
N MET A 1 3.96 7.37 2.53
CA MET A 1 2.81 6.57 2.09
C MET A 1 1.61 7.45 2.33
N ASP A 2 1.19 8.16 1.29
CA ASP A 2 0.18 9.22 1.38
C ASP A 2 -1.22 8.67 1.06
N LEU A 3 -1.35 7.33 0.98
CA LEU A 3 -2.59 6.62 0.68
C LEU A 3 -3.76 7.04 1.60
N ILE A 4 -3.49 7.28 2.88
CA ILE A 4 -4.51 7.75 3.85
C ILE A 4 -5.01 9.18 3.56
N LEU A 5 -4.24 9.96 2.80
CA LEU A 5 -4.58 11.32 2.40
C LEU A 5 -5.27 11.35 1.03
N MET A 6 -5.05 10.33 0.20
CA MET A 6 -5.51 10.27 -1.19
C MET A 6 -6.76 9.39 -1.37
N HIS A 7 -7.02 8.43 -0.47
CA HIS A 7 -8.09 7.46 -0.64
C HIS A 7 -8.98 7.33 0.62
N PRO A 8 -10.30 7.17 0.43
CA PRO A 8 -11.21 6.76 1.48
C PRO A 8 -10.76 5.46 2.19
N PRO A 9 -10.93 5.35 3.52
CA PRO A 9 -10.48 4.17 4.29
C PRO A 9 -11.03 2.82 3.79
N TYR A 10 -12.25 2.79 3.27
CA TYR A 10 -12.86 1.55 2.79
C TYR A 10 -12.17 1.00 1.53
N LEU A 11 -11.65 1.86 0.64
CA LEU A 11 -10.91 1.42 -0.54
C LEU A 11 -9.55 0.85 -0.17
N ILE A 12 -8.91 1.42 0.86
CA ILE A 12 -7.65 0.89 1.41
C ILE A 12 -7.91 -0.49 2.04
N ALA A 13 -8.99 -0.64 2.80
CA ALA A 13 -9.38 -1.94 3.36
C ALA A 13 -9.67 -2.98 2.28
N LEU A 14 -10.38 -2.60 1.21
CA LEU A 14 -10.64 -3.47 0.06
C LEU A 14 -9.35 -3.86 -0.67
N ALA A 15 -8.40 -2.95 -0.83
CA ALA A 15 -7.10 -3.26 -1.43
C ALA A 15 -6.31 -4.27 -0.58
N CYS A 16 -6.30 -4.10 0.74
CA CYS A 16 -5.69 -5.06 1.66
C CYS A 16 -6.37 -6.44 1.57
N LEU A 17 -7.70 -6.48 1.53
CA LEU A 17 -8.46 -7.72 1.37
C LEU A 17 -8.16 -8.37 0.02
N TYR A 18 -8.12 -7.60 -1.06
CA TYR A 18 -7.77 -8.05 -2.40
C TYR A 18 -6.39 -8.72 -2.41
N ILE A 19 -5.36 -8.06 -1.86
CA ILE A 19 -4.02 -8.66 -1.72
C ILE A 19 -4.09 -9.98 -0.94
N ALA A 20 -4.80 -10.02 0.20
CA ALA A 20 -4.90 -11.22 1.01
C ALA A 20 -5.59 -12.39 0.27
N THR A 21 -6.61 -12.11 -0.53
CA THR A 21 -7.32 -13.12 -1.33
C THR A 21 -6.42 -13.70 -2.42
N VAL A 22 -5.65 -12.85 -3.10
CA VAL A 22 -4.65 -13.28 -4.09
C VAL A 22 -3.55 -14.12 -3.44
N CYS A 23 -3.04 -13.72 -2.27
CA CYS A 23 -1.99 -14.48 -1.56
C CYS A 23 -2.46 -15.82 -1.01
N ARG A 24 -3.76 -15.99 -0.73
CA ARG A 24 -4.33 -17.21 -0.16
C ARG A 24 -4.95 -18.14 -1.22
N GLU A 25 -4.90 -17.77 -2.51
CA GLU A 25 -5.61 -18.47 -3.59
C GLU A 25 -7.09 -18.72 -3.24
N ASN A 26 -7.69 -17.79 -2.49
CA ASN A 26 -9.07 -17.93 -2.06
C ASN A 26 -9.97 -17.30 -3.12
N ASP A 27 -10.96 -18.03 -3.62
CA ASP A 27 -11.93 -17.59 -4.62
C ASP A 27 -12.97 -16.63 -4.00
N ALA A 28 -12.48 -15.51 -3.47
CA ALA A 28 -13.31 -14.40 -2.99
C ALA A 28 -13.83 -13.52 -4.14
N ILE A 29 -13.54 -13.87 -5.41
CA ILE A 29 -13.96 -13.12 -6.61
C ILE A 29 -15.47 -12.91 -6.60
N ALA A 30 -16.23 -13.94 -6.20
CA ALA A 30 -17.69 -13.85 -6.05
C ALA A 30 -18.13 -12.78 -5.03
N SER A 31 -17.34 -12.53 -3.98
CA SER A 31 -17.63 -11.50 -2.98
C SER A 31 -17.31 -10.09 -3.49
N PHE A 32 -16.43 -9.95 -4.48
CA PHE A 32 -16.08 -8.66 -5.09
C PHE A 32 -17.00 -8.28 -6.25
N GLU A 33 -17.60 -9.25 -6.95
CA GLU A 33 -18.55 -8.98 -8.05
C GLU A 33 -19.84 -8.28 -7.57
N GLU A 34 -20.24 -8.49 -6.32
CA GLU A 34 -21.39 -7.81 -5.71
C GLU A 34 -21.09 -6.36 -5.31
N LEU A 35 -19.82 -5.99 -5.21
CA LEU A 35 -19.42 -4.62 -4.87
C LEU A 35 -19.52 -3.72 -6.12
N GLN A 36 -20.36 -2.69 -6.06
CA GLN A 36 -20.39 -1.60 -7.05
C GLN A 36 -19.18 -0.65 -6.90
N VAL A 37 -17.98 -1.21 -6.84
CA VAL A 37 -16.72 -0.48 -6.63
C VAL A 37 -15.83 -0.67 -7.86
N ASP A 38 -15.16 0.41 -8.27
CA ASP A 38 -14.17 0.33 -9.34
C ASP A 38 -12.95 -0.49 -8.89
N MET A 39 -12.87 -1.72 -9.38
CA MET A 39 -11.76 -2.64 -9.08
C MET A 39 -10.42 -2.16 -9.65
N ASN A 40 -10.41 -1.26 -10.64
CA ASN A 40 -9.18 -0.67 -11.14
C ASN A 40 -8.54 0.25 -10.08
N VAL A 41 -9.36 1.01 -9.33
CA VAL A 41 -8.88 1.82 -8.20
C VAL A 41 -8.34 0.93 -7.10
N VAL A 42 -9.08 -0.13 -6.73
CA VAL A 42 -8.64 -1.10 -5.70
C VAL A 42 -7.31 -1.75 -6.10
N LYS A 43 -7.16 -2.15 -7.37
CA LYS A 43 -5.93 -2.72 -7.90
C LYS A 43 -4.77 -1.73 -7.84
N ASN A 44 -4.97 -0.47 -8.23
CA ASN A 44 -3.92 0.55 -8.19
C ASN A 44 -3.41 0.79 -6.76
N ILE A 45 -4.33 0.95 -5.81
CA ILE A 45 -4.01 1.07 -4.38
C ILE A 45 -3.24 -0.18 -3.90
N SER A 46 -3.66 -1.36 -4.33
CA SER A 46 -2.98 -2.63 -3.98
C SER A 46 -1.54 -2.67 -4.51
N MET A 47 -1.33 -2.18 -5.74
CA MET A 47 0.00 -2.10 -6.35
C MET A 47 0.91 -1.13 -5.60
N GLU A 48 0.41 0.02 -5.15
CA GLU A 48 1.18 0.96 -4.31
C GLU A 48 1.58 0.33 -2.97
N ILE A 49 0.66 -0.39 -2.32
CA ILE A 49 0.96 -1.13 -1.07
C ILE A 49 2.07 -2.16 -1.32
N LEU A 50 1.97 -2.93 -2.41
CA LEU A 50 2.99 -3.94 -2.75
C LEU A 50 4.34 -3.30 -3.11
N ASP A 51 4.34 -2.17 -3.82
CA ASP A 51 5.54 -1.41 -4.14
C ASP A 51 6.23 -0.88 -2.88
N PHE A 52 5.45 -0.42 -1.89
CA PHE A 52 5.98 -0.08 -0.57
C PHE A 52 6.72 -1.26 0.07
N TYR A 53 6.13 -2.46 0.12
CA TYR A 53 6.80 -3.63 0.70
C TYR A 53 8.08 -4.04 -0.06
N LYS A 54 8.14 -3.82 -1.37
CA LYS A 54 9.34 -4.07 -2.17
C LYS A 54 10.44 -3.04 -1.87
N ASN A 55 10.09 -1.76 -1.89
CA ASN A 55 11.03 -0.66 -1.73
C ASN A 55 11.47 -0.47 -0.27
N HIS A 56 10.64 -0.83 0.70
CA HIS A 56 10.98 -0.77 2.13
C HIS A 56 12.15 -1.69 2.49
N ARG A 57 12.36 -2.80 1.77
CA ARG A 57 13.55 -3.67 1.96
C ARG A 57 14.86 -2.97 1.61
N LEU A 58 14.82 -1.85 0.89
CA LEU A 58 15.99 -1.07 0.47
C LEU A 58 16.28 0.13 1.39
N ILE A 59 15.40 0.39 2.37
CA ILE A 59 15.59 1.44 3.37
C ILE A 59 16.33 0.82 4.54
N THR A 60 17.65 1.05 4.60
CA THR A 60 18.50 0.62 5.72
C THR A 60 18.56 1.70 6.80
N ASP A 61 18.76 1.29 8.05
CA ASP A 61 18.94 2.21 9.19
C ASP A 61 20.05 3.24 8.96
N GLU A 62 21.08 2.87 8.20
CA GLU A 62 22.17 3.75 7.80
C GLU A 62 21.71 4.94 6.93
N ARG A 63 20.84 4.68 5.96
CA ARG A 63 20.26 5.72 5.09
C ARG A 63 19.32 6.63 5.87
N ILE A 64 18.60 6.07 6.84
CA ILE A 64 17.75 6.82 7.77
C ILE A 64 18.62 7.77 8.59
N ASN A 65 19.68 7.26 9.23
CA ASN A 65 20.61 8.05 10.04
C ASN A 65 21.33 9.15 9.24
N MET A 66 21.79 8.86 8.02
CA MET A 66 22.37 9.90 7.14
C MET A 66 21.36 11.00 6.80
N SER A 67 20.10 10.64 6.59
CA SER A 67 19.04 11.60 6.29
C SER A 67 18.72 12.48 7.51
N PHE A 68 18.64 11.90 8.71
CA PHE A 68 18.49 12.65 9.95
C PHE A 68 19.66 13.60 10.21
N ASN A 69 20.89 13.15 9.99
CA ASN A 69 22.06 14.01 10.13
C ASN A 69 22.00 15.22 9.17
N LYS A 70 21.55 15.05 7.93
CA LYS A 70 21.34 16.17 6.98
C LYS A 70 20.27 17.17 7.44
N LEU A 71 19.28 16.74 8.23
CA LEU A 71 18.25 17.61 8.79
C LEU A 71 18.75 18.48 9.95
N VAL A 72 19.68 17.93 10.76
CA VAL A 72 20.27 18.65 11.91
C VAL A 72 21.20 19.79 11.48
N PHE A 73 21.75 19.74 10.26
CA PHE A 73 22.69 20.75 9.74
C PHE A 73 22.04 21.95 9.01
N LYS A 74 20.73 22.17 9.15
CA LYS A 74 20.10 23.42 8.65
C LYS A 74 19.87 24.40 9.83
N PRO A 75 20.55 25.57 9.87
CA PRO A 75 20.15 26.67 10.73
C PRO A 75 18.81 27.27 10.30
#